data_AF-A0A6A4HZU3-F1
#
_entry.id   AF-A0A6A4HZU3-F1
#
_cell.length_a   1.000
_cell.length_b   1.000
_cell.length_c   1.000
_cell.angle_alpha   90.00
_cell.angle_beta   90.00
_cell.angle_gamma   90.00
#
_symmetry.space_group_name_H-M   'P 1'
#
loop_
_entity.id
_entity.type
_entity.pdbx_description
1 polymer ?
#
loop_
_entity_poly.entity_id
_entity_poly.type
_entity_poly.pdbx_seq_one_letter_code
_entity_poly.pdbx_strand_id
1 'polypeptide(L)'
;MFGSMLLTAGLALCNIAFTPGTPMARQKDFELEEPSFLTLATKHSSLGNNNAGIYSVSSFDPSFSDLFPPNIAALNPTPDRLLVKVLKDIDDDMIAEVKALKIVGQFVAAGMLEMQVATARKKVKGGADEEEGIYEAKPIIVMLKMPGRALTSTPGFIAAKDMETKRQMINDTLTMMCDRVAGLALEHGFVHRDNIIPNIMVISEGTKILDLNIIDWGGKFLSSIRDDVTWDDLMAWCHHRWAVPVWERALFIVIYRPKVYDSRLAAAASCGFSANLTRISLCTSTDANRQAREY
;
A
#
# COMPACT_ATOMS: atom_id res chain seq x y z
N MET A 1 -9.73 53.09 -31.11
CA MET A 1 -9.54 52.72 -29.70
C MET A 1 -10.16 51.33 -29.50
N PHE A 2 -9.36 50.26 -29.55
CA PHE A 2 -9.80 48.91 -29.24
C PHE A 2 -9.01 48.46 -28.01
N GLY A 3 -9.71 48.32 -26.87
CA GLY A 3 -9.14 47.88 -25.61
C GLY A 3 -9.03 46.36 -25.60
N SER A 4 -7.80 45.85 -25.58
CA SER A 4 -7.49 44.45 -25.34
C SER A 4 -7.67 44.15 -23.84
N MET A 5 -8.70 43.38 -23.50
CA MET A 5 -8.84 42.80 -22.16
C MET A 5 -8.01 41.52 -22.10
N LEU A 6 -6.80 41.61 -21.52
CA LEU A 6 -6.06 40.44 -21.07
C LEU A 6 -6.75 39.86 -19.83
N LEU A 7 -7.33 38.67 -19.97
CA LEU A 7 -7.81 37.86 -18.86
C LEU A 7 -6.61 37.06 -18.32
N THR A 8 -5.99 37.52 -17.23
CA THR A 8 -4.98 36.75 -16.50
C THR A 8 -5.67 35.79 -15.53
N ALA A 9 -5.79 34.52 -15.92
CA ALA A 9 -6.17 33.45 -15.00
C ALA A 9 -5.02 33.16 -14.03
N GLY A 10 -5.16 33.60 -12.78
CA GLY A 10 -4.24 33.25 -11.69
C GLY A 10 -4.50 31.83 -11.22
N LEU A 11 -3.54 30.93 -11.43
CA LEU A 11 -3.50 29.62 -10.79
C LEU A 11 -3.20 29.80 -9.29
N ALA A 12 -4.23 29.66 -8.45
CA ALA A 12 -4.07 29.54 -7.01
C ALA A 12 -3.50 28.16 -6.69
N LEU A 13 -2.24 28.11 -6.24
CA LEU A 13 -1.62 26.88 -5.72
C LEU A 13 -2.12 26.65 -4.29
N CYS A 14 -2.96 25.62 -4.11
CA CYS A 14 -3.44 25.22 -2.80
C CYS A 14 -2.29 24.55 -2.01
N ASN A 15 -1.75 25.25 -1.01
CA ASN A 15 -0.78 24.68 -0.08
C ASN A 15 -1.51 23.89 0.99
N ILE A 16 -1.74 22.60 0.76
CA ILE A 16 -2.24 21.68 1.79
C ILE A 16 -1.07 21.38 2.74
N ALA A 17 -1.15 21.92 3.96
CA ALA A 17 -0.18 21.65 5.02
C ALA A 17 -0.59 20.36 5.76
N PHE A 18 0.27 19.36 5.72
CA PHE A 18 0.13 18.12 6.50
C PHE A 18 0.77 18.32 7.87
N THR A 19 0.03 18.05 8.94
CA THR A 19 0.56 18.11 10.31
C THR A 19 1.15 16.75 10.71
N PRO A 20 2.36 16.71 11.32
CA PRO A 20 2.87 15.47 11.90
C PRO A 20 1.93 15.00 13.02
N GLY A 21 1.57 13.71 12.99
CA GLY A 21 0.64 13.11 13.93
C GLY A 21 1.25 12.90 15.32
N THR A 22 0.38 12.88 16.34
CA THR A 22 0.71 12.61 17.74
C THR A 22 1.23 11.16 17.93
N PRO A 23 2.27 10.93 18.73
CA PRO A 23 2.73 9.57 19.04
C PRO A 23 1.66 8.79 19.80
N MET A 24 1.30 7.61 19.28
CA MET A 24 0.21 6.79 19.81
C MET A 24 0.72 5.65 20.72
N ALA A 25 -0.07 5.32 21.75
CA ALA A 25 0.18 4.22 22.68
C ALA A 25 0.46 2.88 21.96
N ARG A 26 1.46 2.14 22.47
CA ARG A 26 2.35 1.30 21.66
C ARG A 26 2.21 -0.22 21.80
N GLN A 27 1.28 -0.78 22.59
CA GLN A 27 1.47 -2.18 23.03
C GLN A 27 0.27 -3.12 23.18
N LYS A 28 -0.99 -2.65 23.24
CA LYS A 28 -2.14 -3.57 23.45
C LYS A 28 -2.65 -4.27 22.20
N ASP A 29 -2.22 -3.83 21.00
CA ASP A 29 -2.72 -4.39 19.73
C ASP A 29 -2.03 -5.70 19.31
N PHE A 30 -0.98 -6.12 20.02
CA PHE A 30 -0.21 -7.35 19.77
C PHE A 30 -0.09 -8.16 21.07
N GLU A 31 -1.22 -8.49 21.72
CA GLU A 31 -1.18 -9.51 22.76
C GLU A 31 -0.97 -10.87 22.10
N LEU A 32 0.12 -11.53 22.49
CA LEU A 32 0.62 -12.79 21.95
C LEU A 32 -0.32 -13.94 22.29
N GLU A 33 -1.27 -14.26 21.43
CA GLU A 33 -1.75 -15.63 21.31
C GLU A 33 -1.00 -16.29 20.17
N GLU A 34 -0.35 -17.43 20.44
CA GLU A 34 0.33 -18.24 19.43
C GLU A 34 -0.73 -18.81 18.48
N PRO A 35 -0.82 -18.30 17.24
CA PRO A 35 -1.84 -18.66 16.29
C PRO A 35 -1.47 -19.98 15.63
N SER A 36 -1.64 -21.09 16.36
CA SER A 36 -1.65 -22.45 15.78
C SER A 36 -2.84 -22.66 14.83
N PHE A 37 -3.74 -21.68 14.74
CA PHE A 37 -4.98 -21.72 14.01
C PHE A 37 -4.87 -21.34 12.52
N LEU A 38 -3.71 -20.94 11.99
CA LEU A 38 -3.60 -20.46 10.60
C LEU A 38 -2.50 -21.19 9.82
N THR A 39 -2.85 -21.69 8.63
CA THR A 39 -1.90 -22.33 7.71
C THR A 39 -1.65 -21.43 6.50
N LEU A 40 -0.38 -21.14 6.23
CA LEU A 40 0.05 -20.38 5.06
C LEU A 40 0.17 -21.28 3.83
N ALA A 41 -0.20 -20.72 2.68
CA ALA A 41 -0.07 -21.36 1.38
C ALA A 41 1.07 -20.72 0.58
N THR A 42 0.76 -20.14 -0.58
CA THR A 42 1.76 -19.61 -1.52
C THR A 42 2.22 -18.22 -1.11
N LYS A 43 3.53 -17.99 -1.16
CA LYS A 43 4.10 -16.65 -1.06
C LYS A 43 3.75 -15.84 -2.32
N HIS A 44 2.93 -14.81 -2.16
CA HIS A 44 2.52 -13.90 -3.24
C HIS A 44 3.62 -12.90 -3.60
N SER A 45 4.35 -12.40 -2.60
CA SER A 45 5.34 -11.35 -2.79
C SER A 45 6.40 -11.41 -1.70
N SER A 46 7.66 -11.15 -2.08
CA SER A 46 8.78 -10.89 -1.16
C SER A 46 9.10 -9.40 -1.03
N LEU A 47 8.26 -8.51 -1.59
CA LEU A 47 8.56 -7.09 -1.74
C LEU A 47 8.26 -6.30 -0.46
N GLY A 48 9.15 -5.35 -0.15
CA GLY A 48 9.02 -4.38 0.94
C GLY A 48 10.21 -4.41 1.91
N ASN A 49 10.71 -3.24 2.32
CA ASN A 49 11.89 -3.13 3.19
C ASN A 49 11.67 -3.82 4.56
N ASN A 50 10.44 -3.78 5.08
CA ASN A 50 10.07 -4.30 6.40
C ASN A 50 9.25 -5.61 6.34
N ASN A 51 9.04 -6.13 5.13
CA ASN A 51 8.19 -7.29 4.87
C ASN A 51 9.04 -8.56 4.73
N ALA A 52 8.70 -9.62 5.44
CA ALA A 52 9.26 -10.96 5.25
C ALA A 52 8.47 -11.75 4.17
N GLY A 53 7.25 -11.32 3.84
CA GLY A 53 6.48 -11.76 2.69
C GLY A 53 4.97 -11.55 2.87
N ILE A 54 4.24 -11.53 1.74
CA ILE A 54 2.78 -11.66 1.74
C ILE A 54 2.44 -13.08 1.29
N TYR A 55 1.56 -13.75 2.03
CA TYR A 55 1.17 -15.14 1.82
C TYR A 55 -0.35 -15.24 1.71
N SER A 56 -0.85 -16.18 0.90
CA SER A 56 -2.24 -16.61 0.99
C SER A 56 -2.46 -17.54 2.17
N VAL A 57 -3.70 -17.64 2.63
CA VAL A 57 -4.13 -18.61 3.65
C VAL A 57 -4.68 -19.86 2.95
N SER A 58 -4.18 -21.05 3.31
CA SER A 58 -4.75 -22.32 2.83
C SER A 58 -5.95 -22.73 3.66
N SER A 59 -5.84 -22.60 4.98
CA SER A 59 -6.85 -22.99 5.95
C SER A 59 -6.66 -22.24 7.26
N PHE A 60 -7.73 -22.15 8.04
CA PHE A 60 -7.68 -21.73 9.43
C PHE A 60 -8.68 -22.53 10.27
N ASP A 61 -8.40 -22.67 11.57
CA ASP A 61 -9.29 -23.32 12.53
C ASP A 61 -10.58 -22.49 12.73
N PRO A 62 -11.78 -23.09 12.86
CA PRO A 62 -13.01 -22.35 13.10
C PRO A 62 -12.94 -21.35 14.27
N SER A 63 -12.19 -21.66 15.34
CA SER A 63 -11.97 -20.73 16.46
C SER A 63 -11.25 -19.45 16.06
N PHE A 64 -10.49 -19.44 14.96
CA PHE A 64 -9.90 -18.21 14.42
C PHE A 64 -10.98 -17.21 13.98
N SER A 65 -12.11 -17.70 13.47
CA SER A 65 -13.20 -16.83 13.02
C SER A 65 -13.88 -16.08 14.18
N ASP A 66 -13.76 -16.57 15.41
CA ASP A 66 -14.24 -15.90 16.62
C ASP A 66 -13.43 -14.63 16.93
N LEU A 67 -12.21 -14.51 16.38
CA LEU A 67 -11.36 -13.34 16.54
C LEU A 67 -11.68 -12.22 15.52
N PHE A 68 -12.56 -12.48 14.55
CA PHE A 68 -12.82 -11.51 13.49
C PHE A 68 -13.64 -10.33 14.00
N PRO A 69 -13.28 -9.09 13.62
CA PRO A 69 -14.15 -7.94 13.87
C PRO A 69 -15.57 -8.21 13.34
N PRO A 70 -16.63 -7.77 14.02
CA PRO A 70 -18.01 -8.12 13.64
C PRO A 70 -18.37 -7.80 12.18
N ASN A 71 -17.86 -6.69 11.65
CA ASN A 71 -18.05 -6.29 10.25
C ASN A 71 -17.36 -7.25 9.26
N ILE A 72 -16.26 -7.88 9.66
CA ILE A 72 -15.54 -8.89 8.88
C ILE A 72 -16.21 -10.26 9.03
N ALA A 73 -16.58 -10.64 10.25
CA ALA A 73 -17.28 -11.90 10.53
C ALA A 73 -18.58 -12.01 9.70
N ALA A 74 -19.30 -10.90 9.56
CA ALA A 74 -20.50 -10.82 8.72
C ALA A 74 -20.24 -11.12 7.22
N LEU A 75 -19.01 -10.96 6.73
CA LEU A 75 -18.62 -11.30 5.36
C LEU A 75 -18.35 -12.80 5.17
N ASN A 76 -18.32 -13.58 6.26
CA ASN A 76 -17.97 -15.00 6.31
C ASN A 76 -16.75 -15.33 5.43
N PRO A 77 -15.57 -14.73 5.71
CA PRO A 77 -14.43 -14.83 4.81
C PRO A 77 -13.89 -16.26 4.81
N THR A 78 -13.73 -16.81 3.60
CA THR A 78 -13.04 -18.07 3.36
C THR A 78 -11.52 -17.86 3.29
N PRO A 79 -10.67 -18.90 3.45
CA PRO A 79 -9.21 -18.77 3.40
C PRO A 79 -8.68 -18.02 2.16
N ASP A 80 -9.27 -18.23 0.98
CA ASP A 80 -8.86 -17.58 -0.27
C ASP A 80 -9.15 -16.07 -0.30
N ARG A 81 -9.96 -15.57 0.64
CA ARG A 81 -10.27 -14.16 0.86
C ARG A 81 -9.35 -13.50 1.88
N LEU A 82 -8.35 -14.21 2.40
CA LEU A 82 -7.40 -13.69 3.38
C LEU A 82 -5.99 -13.61 2.80
N LEU A 83 -5.24 -12.61 3.27
CA LEU A 83 -3.81 -12.48 3.07
C LEU A 83 -3.13 -12.33 4.43
N VAL A 84 -1.91 -12.85 4.53
CA VAL A 84 -1.04 -12.67 5.71
C VAL A 84 0.21 -11.94 5.29
N LYS A 85 0.43 -10.76 5.86
CA LYS A 85 1.69 -10.02 5.75
C LYS A 85 2.55 -10.38 6.94
N VAL A 86 3.65 -11.09 6.68
CA VAL A 86 4.65 -11.47 7.67
C VAL A 86 5.69 -10.36 7.72
N LEU A 87 5.97 -9.89 8.92
CA LEU A 87 6.82 -8.74 9.15
C LEU A 87 8.16 -9.18 9.73
N LYS A 88 9.19 -8.35 9.53
CA LYS A 88 10.51 -8.61 10.11
C LYS A 88 10.51 -8.36 11.61
N ASP A 89 9.96 -7.21 12.01
CA ASP A 89 9.90 -6.68 13.37
C ASP A 89 8.63 -5.83 13.56
N ILE A 90 8.33 -5.48 14.82
CA ILE A 90 7.26 -4.56 15.21
C ILE A 90 7.85 -3.15 15.32
N ASP A 91 7.40 -2.22 14.48
CA ASP A 91 7.77 -0.81 14.50
C ASP A 91 6.53 0.12 14.42
N ASP A 92 6.76 1.44 14.49
CA ASP A 92 5.67 2.43 14.43
C ASP A 92 4.96 2.43 13.04
N ASP A 93 5.66 2.02 11.97
CA ASP A 93 5.11 1.88 10.61
C ASP A 93 4.04 0.77 10.56
N MET A 94 4.34 -0.37 11.18
CA MET A 94 3.42 -1.48 11.32
C MET A 94 2.20 -1.13 12.18
N ILE A 95 2.41 -0.48 13.32
CA ILE A 95 1.31 -0.08 14.22
C ILE A 95 0.35 0.85 13.48
N ALA A 96 0.88 1.79 12.69
CA ALA A 96 0.09 2.68 11.86
C ALA A 96 -0.66 1.93 10.75
N GLU A 97 -0.04 0.92 10.11
CA GLU A 97 -0.70 0.08 9.12
C GLU A 97 -1.88 -0.71 9.71
N VAL A 98 -1.70 -1.33 10.89
CA VAL A 98 -2.78 -2.04 11.59
C VAL A 98 -3.96 -1.10 11.87
N LYS A 99 -3.67 0.12 12.34
CA LYS A 99 -4.71 1.12 12.61
C LYS A 99 -5.45 1.55 11.35
N ALA A 100 -4.73 1.82 10.26
CA ALA A 100 -5.34 2.14 8.99
C ALA A 100 -6.25 1.01 8.50
N LEU A 101 -5.77 -0.24 8.52
CA LEU A 101 -6.55 -1.42 8.14
C LEU A 101 -7.82 -1.58 8.99
N LYS A 102 -7.76 -1.29 10.30
CA LYS A 102 -8.94 -1.30 11.18
C LYS A 102 -9.96 -0.24 10.75
N ILE A 103 -9.49 0.97 10.48
CA ILE A 103 -10.35 2.08 10.06
C ILE A 103 -11.02 1.80 8.72
N VAL A 104 -10.27 1.31 7.72
CA VAL A 104 -10.81 1.04 6.37
C VAL A 104 -11.55 -0.31 6.27
N GLY A 105 -11.75 -1.01 7.39
CA GLY A 105 -12.48 -2.27 7.43
C GLY A 105 -11.81 -3.42 6.66
N GLN A 106 -10.47 -3.43 6.58
CA GLN A 106 -9.68 -4.48 5.93
C GLN A 106 -8.90 -5.36 6.92
N PHE A 107 -8.79 -4.94 8.18
CA PHE A 107 -8.11 -5.69 9.24
C PHE A 107 -8.92 -6.92 9.68
N VAL A 108 -8.26 -8.07 9.80
CA VAL A 108 -8.86 -9.30 10.33
C VAL A 108 -8.28 -9.62 11.71
N ALA A 109 -6.95 -9.78 11.78
CA ALA A 109 -6.25 -10.07 13.03
C ALA A 109 -4.78 -9.65 12.94
N ALA A 110 -4.08 -9.59 14.07
CA ALA A 110 -2.62 -9.49 14.14
C ALA A 110 -2.10 -10.36 15.28
N GLY A 111 -0.86 -10.81 15.19
CA GLY A 111 -0.28 -11.72 16.18
C GLY A 111 1.13 -12.16 15.80
N MET A 112 1.59 -13.27 16.35
CA MET A 112 2.94 -13.81 16.14
C MET A 112 2.88 -15.23 15.61
N LEU A 113 3.30 -15.51 14.38
CA LEU A 113 3.23 -16.84 13.78
C LEU A 113 4.60 -17.53 13.80
N GLU A 114 4.67 -18.78 14.27
CA GLU A 114 5.87 -19.59 14.11
C GLU A 114 6.10 -19.94 12.64
N MET A 115 7.27 -19.59 12.12
CA MET A 115 7.64 -19.84 10.73
C MET A 115 8.97 -20.56 10.64
N GLN A 116 9.06 -21.54 9.76
CA GLN A 116 10.33 -22.16 9.42
C GLN A 116 11.18 -21.15 8.62
N VAL A 117 12.25 -20.65 9.24
CA VAL A 117 13.14 -19.63 8.64
C VAL A 117 14.38 -20.23 7.99
N ALA A 118 14.78 -21.43 8.40
CA ALA A 118 15.90 -22.15 7.83
C ALA A 118 15.75 -23.67 8.03
N THR A 119 16.51 -24.43 7.25
CA THR A 119 16.68 -25.87 7.44
C THR A 119 18.12 -26.11 7.85
N ALA A 120 18.34 -26.59 9.07
CA ALA A 120 19.65 -27.03 9.51
C ALA A 120 19.85 -28.47 9.06
N ARG A 121 20.96 -28.73 8.35
CA ARG A 121 21.38 -30.11 8.06
C ARG A 121 22.23 -30.61 9.22
N LYS A 122 21.67 -31.54 9.99
CA LYS A 122 22.39 -32.17 11.10
C LYS A 122 23.03 -33.46 10.58
N LYS A 123 24.35 -33.45 10.41
CA LYS A 123 25.11 -34.65 10.05
C LYS A 123 25.14 -35.61 11.23
N VAL A 124 24.37 -36.70 11.15
CA VAL A 124 24.44 -37.80 12.12
C VAL A 124 25.58 -38.73 11.70
N LYS A 125 26.57 -38.96 12.58
CA LYS A 125 27.75 -39.78 12.27
C LYS A 125 27.33 -41.24 12.08
N GLY A 126 27.18 -41.67 10.83
CA GLY A 126 26.76 -43.03 10.44
C GLY A 126 25.27 -43.19 10.11
N GLY A 127 24.50 -42.09 10.03
CA GLY A 127 23.08 -42.09 9.66
C GLY A 127 22.78 -41.26 8.41
N ALA A 128 21.52 -41.27 7.96
CA ALA A 128 21.03 -40.34 6.95
C ALA A 128 21.02 -38.91 7.52
N ASP A 129 21.23 -37.90 6.67
CA ASP A 129 21.14 -36.50 7.08
C ASP A 129 19.70 -36.21 7.55
N GLU A 130 19.55 -35.75 8.80
CA GLU A 130 18.27 -35.27 9.32
C GLU A 130 18.15 -33.76 9.04
N GLU A 131 17.02 -33.37 8.44
CA GLU A 131 16.67 -31.96 8.23
C GLU A 131 15.86 -31.48 9.43
N GLU A 132 16.50 -30.68 10.28
CA GLU A 132 15.86 -30.03 11.42
C GLU A 132 15.44 -28.62 11.00
N GLY A 133 14.15 -28.33 11.03
CA GLY A 133 13.63 -27.00 10.74
C GLY A 133 13.95 -26.04 11.89
N ILE A 134 14.53 -24.89 11.58
CA ILE A 134 14.67 -23.78 12.53
C ILE A 134 13.40 -22.94 12.40
N TYR A 135 12.65 -22.86 13.49
CA TYR A 135 11.43 -22.06 13.59
C TYR A 135 11.69 -20.76 14.35
N GLU A 136 11.06 -19.68 13.90
CA GLU A 136 11.10 -18.37 14.54
C GLU A 136 9.69 -17.78 14.56
N ALA A 137 9.27 -17.24 15.70
CA ALA A 137 8.02 -16.49 15.80
C ALA A 137 8.18 -15.13 15.09
N LYS A 138 7.32 -14.87 14.10
CA LYS A 138 7.31 -13.61 13.32
C LYS A 138 6.01 -12.84 13.50
N PRO A 139 6.06 -11.50 13.63
CA PRO A 139 4.85 -10.69 13.65
C PRO A 139 4.09 -10.81 12.33
N ILE A 140 2.77 -10.93 12.41
CA ILE A 140 1.88 -11.03 11.26
C ILE A 140 0.70 -10.06 11.35
N ILE A 141 0.22 -9.65 10.18
CA ILE A 141 -1.07 -8.99 9.99
C ILE A 141 -1.90 -9.86 9.04
N VAL A 142 -3.08 -10.26 9.49
CA VAL A 142 -4.10 -10.93 8.67
C VAL A 142 -5.08 -9.87 8.19
N MET A 143 -5.29 -9.82 6.88
CA MET A 143 -6.13 -8.82 6.23
C MET A 143 -7.01 -9.44 5.14
N LEU A 144 -8.08 -8.74 4.78
CA LEU A 144 -8.90 -9.12 3.65
C LEU A 144 -8.11 -8.99 2.34
N LYS A 145 -8.22 -10.00 1.49
CA LYS A 145 -7.82 -9.94 0.09
C LYS A 145 -8.84 -9.10 -0.67
N MET A 146 -8.44 -7.90 -1.05
CA MET A 146 -9.31 -7.00 -1.79
C MET A 146 -9.59 -7.54 -3.20
N PRO A 147 -10.86 -7.48 -3.68
CA PRO A 147 -11.19 -7.91 -5.02
C PRO A 147 -10.58 -6.98 -6.06
N GLY A 148 -10.31 -7.57 -7.24
CA GLY A 148 -9.67 -6.88 -8.35
C GLY A 148 -8.22 -7.33 -8.55
N ARG A 149 -7.49 -6.57 -9.36
CA ARG A 149 -6.06 -6.76 -9.64
C ARG A 149 -5.44 -5.45 -10.10
N ALA A 150 -4.13 -5.32 -10.02
CA ALA A 150 -3.43 -4.15 -10.56
C ALA A 150 -3.84 -3.89 -12.03
N LEU A 151 -4.00 -2.61 -12.41
CA LEU A 151 -4.48 -2.22 -13.74
C LEU A 151 -3.72 -2.93 -14.87
N THR A 152 -2.39 -3.02 -14.74
CA THR A 152 -1.48 -3.69 -15.70
C THR A 152 -1.72 -5.19 -15.87
N SER A 153 -2.39 -5.81 -14.90
CA SER A 153 -2.72 -7.23 -14.87
C SER A 153 -4.17 -7.51 -15.27
N THR A 154 -4.96 -6.47 -15.58
CA THR A 154 -6.35 -6.63 -16.05
C THR A 154 -6.37 -7.18 -17.48
N PRO A 155 -7.24 -8.16 -17.80
CA PRO A 155 -7.30 -8.72 -19.15
C PRO A 155 -7.55 -7.67 -20.23
N GLY A 156 -8.43 -6.69 -19.97
CA GLY A 156 -8.71 -5.60 -20.91
C GLY A 156 -7.49 -4.72 -21.19
N PHE A 157 -6.73 -4.36 -20.15
CA PHE A 157 -5.52 -3.54 -20.32
C PHE A 157 -4.42 -4.30 -21.06
N ILE A 158 -4.24 -5.60 -20.77
CA ILE A 158 -3.28 -6.45 -21.49
C ILE A 158 -3.68 -6.61 -22.96
N ALA A 159 -4.98 -6.83 -23.23
CA ALA A 159 -5.49 -7.06 -24.57
C ALA A 159 -5.53 -5.79 -25.44
N ALA A 160 -5.66 -4.61 -24.83
CA ALA A 160 -5.65 -3.34 -25.54
C ALA A 160 -4.31 -3.12 -26.26
N LYS A 161 -4.38 -3.05 -27.60
CA LYS A 161 -3.20 -2.82 -28.45
C LYS A 161 -2.92 -1.33 -28.64
N ASP A 162 -3.96 -0.53 -28.69
CA ASP A 162 -3.87 0.91 -28.88
C ASP A 162 -3.57 1.62 -27.55
N MET A 163 -2.71 2.62 -27.64
CA MET A 163 -2.31 3.41 -26.47
C MET A 163 -3.42 4.33 -25.98
N GLU A 164 -4.38 4.70 -26.85
CA GLU A 164 -5.49 5.57 -26.48
C GLU A 164 -6.44 4.89 -25.50
N THR A 165 -6.84 3.64 -25.77
CA THR A 165 -7.65 2.83 -24.84
C THR A 165 -6.92 2.62 -23.52
N LYS A 166 -5.61 2.32 -23.55
CA LYS A 166 -4.81 2.20 -22.32
C LYS A 166 -4.78 3.52 -21.53
N ARG A 167 -4.61 4.64 -22.21
CA ARG A 167 -4.62 5.98 -21.60
C ARG A 167 -5.98 6.30 -20.99
N GLN A 168 -7.07 5.94 -21.67
CA GLN A 168 -8.42 6.08 -21.15
C GLN A 168 -8.61 5.24 -19.87
N MET A 169 -8.21 3.97 -19.89
CA MET A 169 -8.29 3.10 -18.71
C MET A 169 -7.47 3.64 -17.52
N ILE A 170 -6.28 4.20 -17.78
CA ILE A 170 -5.46 4.87 -16.76
C ILE A 170 -6.19 6.07 -16.19
N ASN A 171 -6.77 6.91 -17.05
CA ASN A 171 -7.48 8.11 -16.64
C ASN A 171 -8.74 7.78 -15.81
N ASP A 172 -9.52 6.79 -16.23
CA ASP A 172 -10.71 6.32 -15.51
C ASP A 172 -10.32 5.76 -14.13
N THR A 173 -9.27 4.93 -14.08
CA THR A 173 -8.74 4.37 -12.83
C THR A 173 -8.25 5.47 -11.89
N LEU A 174 -7.51 6.45 -12.42
CA LEU A 174 -6.98 7.57 -11.63
C LEU A 174 -8.10 8.43 -11.05
N THR A 175 -9.11 8.73 -11.86
CA THR A 175 -10.27 9.52 -11.43
C THR A 175 -11.01 8.82 -10.29
N MET A 176 -11.33 7.52 -10.45
CA MET A 176 -11.96 6.73 -9.39
C MET A 176 -11.07 6.58 -8.15
N MET A 177 -9.75 6.51 -8.33
CA MET A 177 -8.81 6.37 -7.22
C MET A 177 -8.77 7.66 -6.41
N CYS A 178 -8.72 8.81 -7.07
CA CYS A 178 -8.75 10.10 -6.41
C CYS A 178 -10.06 10.35 -5.67
N ASP A 179 -11.19 9.99 -6.27
CA ASP A 179 -12.51 10.02 -5.64
C ASP A 179 -12.53 9.17 -4.35
N ARG A 180 -12.06 7.91 -4.44
CA ARG A 180 -11.97 7.01 -3.28
C ARG A 180 -11.05 7.55 -2.18
N VAL A 181 -9.88 8.08 -2.57
CA VAL A 181 -8.91 8.68 -1.62
C VAL A 181 -9.51 9.89 -0.93
N ALA A 182 -10.20 10.76 -1.67
CA ALA A 182 -10.85 11.94 -1.10
C ALA A 182 -11.96 11.55 -0.12
N GLY A 183 -12.79 10.57 -0.48
CA GLY A 183 -13.83 10.03 0.39
C GLY A 183 -13.29 9.49 1.70
N LEU A 184 -12.29 8.60 1.62
CA LEU A 184 -11.65 8.05 2.82
C LEU A 184 -10.98 9.12 3.68
N ALA A 185 -10.38 10.14 3.04
CA ALA A 185 -9.72 11.21 3.78
C ALA A 185 -10.71 12.09 4.54
N LEU A 186 -11.85 12.44 3.95
CA LEU A 186 -12.90 13.19 4.63
C LEU A 186 -13.61 12.36 5.71
N GLU A 187 -13.82 11.07 5.45
CA GLU A 187 -14.50 10.17 6.40
C GLU A 187 -13.64 9.87 7.64
N HIS A 188 -12.33 9.73 7.45
CA HIS A 188 -11.44 9.20 8.50
C HIS A 188 -10.33 10.16 8.94
N GLY A 189 -10.18 11.32 8.30
CA GLY A 189 -9.19 12.33 8.68
C GLY A 189 -7.75 12.00 8.29
N PHE A 190 -7.51 11.04 7.39
CA PHE A 190 -6.16 10.73 6.89
C PHE A 190 -6.13 10.33 5.42
N VAL A 191 -5.01 10.59 4.75
CA VAL A 191 -4.78 10.27 3.34
C VAL A 191 -3.70 9.22 3.18
N HIS A 192 -3.91 8.29 2.24
CA HIS A 192 -2.88 7.37 1.77
C HIS A 192 -2.08 8.00 0.62
N ARG A 193 -0.76 8.09 0.78
CA ARG A 193 0.15 8.78 -0.15
C ARG A 193 0.95 7.84 -1.06
N ASP A 194 0.63 6.55 -1.10
CA ASP A 194 1.30 5.56 -1.96
C ASP A 194 0.32 4.86 -2.92
N ASN A 195 -0.50 5.67 -3.60
CA ASN A 195 -1.50 5.20 -4.57
C ASN A 195 -0.89 4.92 -5.94
N ILE A 196 0.17 4.10 -5.97
CA ILE A 196 0.78 3.62 -7.21
C ILE A 196 -0.03 2.47 -7.81
N ILE A 197 0.14 2.21 -9.12
CA ILE A 197 -0.62 1.17 -9.86
C ILE A 197 -0.67 -0.19 -9.14
N PRO A 198 0.43 -0.73 -8.57
CA PRO A 198 0.39 -2.01 -7.86
C PRO A 198 -0.46 -2.01 -6.58
N ASN A 199 -0.73 -0.84 -6.00
CA ASN A 199 -1.51 -0.69 -4.75
C ASN A 199 -2.99 -0.38 -5.01
N ILE A 200 -3.42 -0.37 -6.28
CA ILE A 200 -4.80 -0.15 -6.70
C ILE A 200 -5.34 -1.41 -7.36
N MET A 201 -6.25 -2.10 -6.67
CA MET A 201 -6.92 -3.31 -7.16
C MET A 201 -8.15 -2.92 -7.96
N VAL A 202 -8.01 -2.98 -9.29
CA VAL A 202 -9.05 -2.61 -10.26
C VAL A 202 -10.01 -3.78 -10.48
N ILE A 203 -11.31 -3.48 -10.45
CA ILE A 203 -12.39 -4.35 -10.89
C ILE A 203 -12.85 -3.83 -12.26
N SER A 204 -12.75 -4.66 -13.29
CA SER A 204 -13.06 -4.25 -14.67
C SER A 204 -13.83 -5.33 -15.43
N GLU A 205 -14.61 -4.88 -16.41
CA GLU A 205 -15.26 -5.71 -17.42
C GLU A 205 -14.75 -5.31 -18.80
N GLY A 206 -13.89 -6.15 -19.39
CA GLY A 206 -13.11 -5.75 -20.56
C GLY A 206 -12.26 -4.52 -20.26
N THR A 207 -12.43 -3.46 -21.06
CA THR A 207 -11.74 -2.17 -20.91
C THR A 207 -12.46 -1.20 -19.98
N LYS A 208 -13.68 -1.52 -19.53
CA LYS A 208 -14.45 -0.66 -18.64
C LYS A 208 -14.03 -0.88 -17.19
N ILE A 209 -13.61 0.19 -16.53
CA ILE A 209 -13.35 0.20 -15.09
C ILE A 209 -14.69 0.30 -14.36
N LEU A 210 -14.94 -0.58 -13.40
CA LEU A 210 -16.20 -0.64 -12.65
C LEU A 210 -16.04 -0.09 -11.23
N ASP A 211 -14.95 -0.47 -10.56
CA ASP A 211 -14.62 -0.03 -9.20
C ASP A 211 -13.13 -0.32 -8.93
N LEU A 212 -12.63 0.11 -7.79
CA LEU A 212 -11.30 -0.21 -7.30
C LEU A 212 -11.23 -0.27 -5.78
N ASN A 213 -10.19 -0.94 -5.29
CA ASN A 213 -9.82 -0.98 -3.88
C ASN A 213 -8.38 -0.54 -3.70
N ILE A 214 -8.11 0.17 -2.61
CA ILE A 214 -6.77 0.60 -2.21
C ILE A 214 -6.21 -0.43 -1.22
N ILE A 215 -4.96 -0.84 -1.41
CA ILE A 215 -4.22 -1.78 -0.56
C ILE A 215 -2.87 -1.19 -0.16
N ASP A 216 -2.11 -1.94 0.65
CA ASP A 216 -0.76 -1.60 1.15
C ASP A 216 -0.71 -0.31 1.98
N TRP A 217 -1.38 -0.34 3.13
CA TRP A 217 -1.57 0.81 4.04
C TRP A 217 -0.34 1.13 4.92
N GLY A 218 0.88 1.00 4.38
CA GLY A 218 2.11 1.21 5.14
C GLY A 218 2.14 2.58 5.83
N GLY A 219 2.41 2.58 7.14
CA GLY A 219 2.31 3.74 8.02
C GLY A 219 3.00 5.03 7.54
N LYS A 220 4.20 4.91 6.96
CA LYS A 220 5.03 6.01 6.44
C LYS A 220 4.34 6.78 5.31
N PHE A 221 3.36 6.16 4.66
CA PHE A 221 2.59 6.76 3.58
C PHE A 221 1.26 7.34 4.05
N LEU A 222 0.93 7.24 5.34
CA LEU A 222 -0.26 7.85 5.91
C LEU A 222 0.04 9.28 6.35
N SER A 223 -0.95 10.16 6.24
CA SER A 223 -0.86 11.53 6.77
C SER A 223 -2.22 12.00 7.22
N SER A 224 -2.29 12.65 8.38
CA SER A 224 -3.52 13.33 8.80
C SER A 224 -3.86 14.48 7.86
N ILE A 225 -5.15 14.77 7.70
CA ILE A 225 -5.63 15.98 7.02
C ILE A 225 -6.18 16.96 8.06
N ARG A 226 -6.23 18.25 7.71
CA ARG A 226 -6.87 19.28 8.55
C ARG A 226 -8.38 19.24 8.36
N ASP A 227 -9.12 19.68 9.37
CA ASP A 227 -10.59 19.69 9.37
C ASP A 227 -11.21 20.63 8.33
N ASP A 228 -10.45 21.60 7.81
CA ASP A 228 -10.91 22.55 6.79
C ASP A 228 -10.58 22.13 5.34
N VAL A 229 -9.97 20.95 5.16
CA VAL A 229 -9.70 20.40 3.83
C VAL A 229 -11.02 19.99 3.18
N THR A 230 -11.24 20.46 1.95
CA THR A 230 -12.44 20.12 1.18
C THR A 230 -12.21 18.95 0.24
N TRP A 231 -13.31 18.40 -0.29
CA TRP A 231 -13.26 17.41 -1.37
C TRP A 231 -12.45 17.93 -2.58
N ASP A 232 -12.70 19.18 -2.99
CA ASP A 232 -12.04 19.79 -4.15
C ASP A 232 -10.53 19.94 -3.92
N ASP A 233 -10.10 20.25 -2.69
CA ASP A 233 -8.67 20.30 -2.33
C ASP A 233 -8.01 18.92 -2.48
N LEU A 234 -8.67 17.86 -2.01
CA LEU A 234 -8.18 16.48 -2.09
C LEU A 234 -8.12 15.97 -3.53
N MET A 235 -9.14 16.28 -4.34
CA MET A 235 -9.16 15.94 -5.76
C MET A 235 -8.04 16.66 -6.51
N ALA A 236 -7.89 17.97 -6.31
CA ALA A 236 -6.82 18.75 -6.92
C ALA A 236 -5.43 18.21 -6.53
N TRP A 237 -5.23 17.91 -5.24
CA TRP A 237 -4.00 17.30 -4.75
C TRP A 237 -3.72 15.94 -5.37
N CYS A 238 -4.72 15.05 -5.39
CA CYS A 238 -4.56 13.69 -5.91
C CYS A 238 -4.24 13.69 -7.40
N HIS A 239 -5.00 14.46 -8.20
CA HIS A 239 -4.75 14.60 -9.63
C HIS A 239 -3.38 15.22 -9.91
N HIS A 240 -2.93 16.19 -9.12
CA HIS A 240 -1.60 16.77 -9.25
C HIS A 240 -0.49 15.76 -8.92
N ARG A 241 -0.64 15.02 -7.82
CA ARG A 241 0.35 14.06 -7.31
C ARG A 241 0.50 12.84 -8.23
N TRP A 242 -0.61 12.35 -8.77
CA TRP A 242 -0.70 11.07 -9.48
C TRP A 242 -1.06 11.18 -10.95
N ALA A 243 -1.01 12.38 -11.54
CA ALA A 243 -1.37 12.68 -12.92
C ALA A 243 -0.99 11.57 -13.92
N VAL A 244 -1.81 11.36 -14.96
CA VAL A 244 -1.62 10.33 -16.00
C VAL A 244 -0.15 10.19 -16.47
N PRO A 245 0.62 11.25 -16.75
CA PRO A 245 2.02 11.12 -17.16
C PRO A 245 2.95 10.49 -16.11
N VAL A 246 2.62 10.58 -14.82
CA VAL A 246 3.33 9.88 -13.73
C VAL A 246 3.11 8.38 -13.85
N TRP A 247 1.86 7.96 -14.04
CA TRP A 247 1.49 6.55 -14.20
C TRP A 247 2.03 5.97 -15.52
N GLU A 248 1.96 6.72 -16.63
CA GLU A 248 2.54 6.30 -17.92
C GLU A 248 4.06 6.06 -17.83
N ARG A 249 4.79 6.90 -17.09
CA ARG A 249 6.24 6.69 -16.87
C ARG A 249 6.52 5.45 -16.03
N ALA A 250 5.72 5.18 -15.01
CA ALA A 250 5.84 3.96 -14.21
C ALA A 250 5.58 2.71 -15.07
N LEU A 251 4.59 2.76 -15.97
CA LEU A 251 4.30 1.68 -16.92
C LEU A 251 5.46 1.44 -17.89
N PHE A 252 6.10 2.50 -18.39
CA PHE A 252 7.22 2.35 -19.32
C PHE A 252 8.38 1.57 -18.68
N ILE A 253 8.66 1.82 -17.40
CA ILE A 253 9.69 1.08 -16.65
C ILE A 253 9.31 -0.40 -16.50
N VAL A 254 8.04 -0.70 -16.24
CA VAL A 254 7.57 -2.08 -16.02
C VAL A 254 7.48 -2.88 -17.31
N ILE A 255 7.04 -2.27 -18.41
CA ILE A 255 6.78 -2.95 -19.69
C ILE A 255 8.02 -3.01 -20.58
N TYR A 256 8.82 -1.93 -20.61
CA TYR A 256 9.88 -1.76 -21.61
C TYR A 256 11.30 -1.90 -21.08
N ARG A 257 11.53 -2.18 -19.79
CA ARG A 257 12.85 -2.67 -19.36
C ARG A 257 12.94 -4.18 -19.63
N PRO A 258 13.71 -4.64 -20.64
CA PRO A 258 14.06 -6.05 -20.71
C PRO A 258 14.74 -6.47 -19.40
N LYS A 259 14.57 -7.73 -18.99
CA LYS A 259 15.16 -8.36 -17.79
C LYS A 259 16.70 -8.45 -17.85
N VAL A 260 17.39 -7.37 -18.19
CA VAL A 260 18.84 -7.23 -18.11
C VAL A 260 19.10 -6.28 -16.95
N TYR A 261 19.04 -6.81 -15.73
CA TYR A 261 19.50 -6.09 -14.54
C TYR A 261 20.96 -6.50 -14.27
N ASP A 262 21.89 -5.71 -14.81
CA ASP A 262 23.20 -5.52 -14.19
C ASP A 262 23.00 -4.57 -13.01
N SER A 263 23.43 -4.99 -11.81
CA SER A 263 23.14 -4.37 -10.51
C SER A 263 23.82 -3.01 -10.28
N ARG A 264 24.45 -2.41 -11.29
CA ARG A 264 25.32 -1.22 -11.15
C ARG A 264 24.70 0.14 -11.48
N LEU A 265 23.45 0.23 -11.98
CA LEU A 265 22.89 1.49 -12.52
C LEU A 265 21.68 2.09 -11.78
N ALA A 266 21.35 1.62 -10.56
CA ALA A 266 20.17 2.10 -9.82
C ALA A 266 20.31 3.51 -9.18
N ALA A 267 21.34 4.30 -9.51
CA ALA A 267 21.64 5.57 -8.83
C ALA A 267 21.25 6.86 -9.60
N ALA A 268 20.59 6.79 -10.76
CA ALA A 268 20.47 7.95 -11.66
C ALA A 268 19.03 8.36 -12.06
N ALA A 269 18.02 8.20 -11.20
CA ALA A 269 16.65 8.63 -11.48
C ALA A 269 16.05 9.60 -10.45
N SER A 270 16.89 10.42 -9.82
CA SER A 270 16.44 11.53 -8.97
C SER A 270 17.34 12.74 -9.15
N CYS A 271 17.22 13.47 -10.27
CA CYS A 271 17.67 14.86 -10.39
C CYS A 271 17.21 15.45 -11.72
N GLY A 272 16.59 16.63 -11.66
CA GLY A 272 16.49 17.53 -12.81
C GLY A 272 15.08 17.94 -13.23
N PHE A 273 14.37 18.70 -12.39
CA PHE A 273 13.52 19.78 -12.90
C PHE A 273 13.55 20.94 -11.91
N SER A 274 14.42 21.92 -12.19
CA SER A 274 14.41 23.25 -11.57
C SER A 274 13.87 24.22 -12.60
N ALA A 275 12.65 24.68 -12.38
CA ALA A 275 12.10 25.88 -12.96
C ALA A 275 11.19 26.52 -11.90
N ASN A 276 11.74 27.52 -11.21
CA ASN A 276 11.06 28.56 -10.44
C ASN A 276 9.66 28.22 -9.89
N LEU A 277 9.62 27.53 -8.75
CA LEU A 277 8.47 27.50 -7.83
C LEU A 277 8.98 27.45 -6.40
N THR A 278 9.38 28.62 -5.90
CA THR A 278 9.73 28.82 -4.50
C THR A 278 8.45 28.86 -3.67
N ARG A 279 7.98 27.69 -3.20
CA ARG A 279 7.24 27.41 -1.95
C ARG A 279 6.46 26.10 -2.09
N ILE A 280 7.18 24.99 -1.95
CA ILE A 280 6.66 23.76 -1.39
C ILE A 280 7.72 23.32 -0.38
N SER A 281 7.45 23.49 0.91
CA SER A 281 8.30 22.93 1.97
C SER A 281 7.94 21.46 2.10
N LEU A 282 8.55 20.61 1.27
CA LEU A 282 8.64 19.18 1.55
C LEU A 282 9.69 19.01 2.64
N CYS A 283 9.27 18.61 3.85
CA CYS A 283 10.20 18.13 4.86
C CYS A 283 10.96 16.93 4.28
N THR A 284 12.24 17.11 3.98
CA THR A 284 13.15 16.06 3.56
C THR A 284 13.56 15.22 4.78
N SER A 285 13.85 13.94 4.56
CA SER A 285 13.90 12.89 5.58
C SER A 285 15.00 12.99 6.64
N THR A 286 15.80 14.06 6.66
CA THR A 286 16.83 14.29 7.67
C THR A 286 16.31 15.01 8.92
N ASP A 287 15.18 15.72 8.84
CA ASP A 287 14.57 16.37 10.02
C ASP A 287 13.61 15.45 10.79
N ALA A 288 13.21 14.31 10.21
CA ALA A 288 12.33 13.33 10.84
C ALA A 288 12.97 12.63 12.06
N ASN A 289 14.31 12.60 12.16
CA ASN A 289 15.02 11.94 13.27
C ASN A 289 15.42 12.89 14.42
N ARG A 290 15.18 14.21 14.30
CA ARG A 290 15.49 15.17 15.38
C ARG A 290 14.27 15.67 16.15
N GLN A 291 13.07 15.47 15.62
CA GLN A 291 11.81 15.80 16.31
C GLN A 291 11.18 14.59 17.07
N ALA A 292 11.90 13.49 17.22
CA ALA A 292 11.45 12.28 17.93
C ALA A 292 11.87 12.24 19.42
N ARG A 293 11.94 13.38 20.11
CA ARG A 293 12.37 13.44 21.53
C ARG A 293 11.52 14.29 22.47
N GLU A 294 10.39 14.80 22.03
CA GLU A 294 9.40 15.33 22.94
C GLU A 294 8.06 14.70 22.56
N TYR A 295 7.42 14.12 23.57
CA TYR A 295 6.19 13.30 23.58
C TYR A 295 6.40 11.79 23.37
#